data_AF-A0AA48KAJ7-F1
#
_entry.id   AF-A0AA48KAJ7-F1
#
_cell.length_a   1.000
_cell.length_b   1.000
_cell.length_c   1.000
_cell.angle_alpha   90.00
_cell.angle_beta   90.00
_cell.angle_gamma   90.00
#
_symmetry.space_group_name_H-M   'P 1'
#
loop_
_entity.id
_entity.type
_entity.pdbx_description
1 polymer ?
#
loop_
_entity_poly.entity_id
_entity_poly.type
_entity_poly.pdbx_seq_one_letter_code
_entity_poly.pdbx_strand_id
1 'polypeptide(L)'
;MTEPCCGHGLRLEGSVREDARRRLLSVKGHVEGILRMLEDETVYCVDILKQVKAVDGALSKVGTLILQSHLKHHVVTAHERGDEDRIVEELMEILKYR
;
A
#
# COMPACT_ATOMS: atom_id res chain seq x y z
N MET A 1 29.47 -16.25 9.47
CA MET A 1 29.01 -15.29 10.48
C MET A 1 28.08 -14.30 9.80
N THR A 2 26.83 -14.72 9.58
CA THR A 2 25.77 -13.84 9.08
C THR A 2 25.32 -12.99 10.25
N GLU A 3 25.54 -11.68 10.16
CA GLU A 3 25.13 -10.71 11.17
C GLU A 3 23.62 -10.85 11.48
N PRO A 4 23.22 -10.79 12.76
CA PRO A 4 21.81 -10.84 13.13
C PRO A 4 21.12 -9.57 12.63
N CYS A 5 20.09 -9.72 11.79
CA CYS A 5 19.28 -8.61 11.26
C CYS A 5 18.45 -7.85 12.32
N CYS A 6 18.68 -8.06 13.61
CA CYS A 6 17.87 -7.49 14.69
C CYS A 6 18.47 -6.16 15.19
N GLY A 7 17.89 -5.06 14.71
CA GLY A 7 18.14 -3.72 15.26
C GLY A 7 17.31 -2.57 14.67
N HIS A 8 16.56 -2.79 13.60
CA HIS A 8 15.81 -1.71 12.93
C HIS A 8 14.40 -2.20 12.60
N GLY A 9 13.37 -1.57 13.19
CA GLY A 9 11.96 -1.99 13.13
C GLY A 9 11.41 -2.33 11.75
N LEU A 10 10.22 -2.96 11.70
CA LEU A 10 9.47 -3.45 10.54
C LEU A 10 9.29 -2.42 9.41
N ARG A 11 10.40 -2.05 8.76
CA ARG A 11 10.49 -0.97 7.79
C ARG A 11 10.31 -1.54 6.40
N LEU A 12 9.66 -0.75 5.55
CA LEU A 12 9.53 -1.06 4.13
C LEU A 12 10.90 -1.04 3.45
N GLU A 13 11.17 -2.02 2.60
CA GLU A 13 12.36 -2.06 1.75
C GLU A 13 12.49 -0.75 0.94
N GLY A 14 13.72 -0.25 0.77
CA GLY A 14 13.95 1.04 0.09
C GLY A 14 13.43 1.08 -1.34
N SER A 15 13.60 -0.01 -2.10
CA SER A 15 13.10 -0.11 -3.49
C SER A 15 11.57 -0.05 -3.54
N VAL A 16 10.90 -0.79 -2.64
CA VAL A 16 9.44 -0.85 -2.52
C VAL A 16 8.88 0.48 -2.04
N ARG A 17 9.59 1.18 -1.14
CA ARG A 17 9.22 2.53 -0.69
C ARG A 17 9.20 3.51 -1.84
N GLU A 18 10.22 3.52 -2.69
CA GLU A 18 10.27 4.43 -3.84
C GLU A 18 9.21 4.07 -4.90
N ASP A 19 8.96 2.79 -5.16
CA ASP A 19 7.89 2.40 -6.08
C ASP A 19 6.50 2.78 -5.54
N ALA A 20 6.23 2.48 -4.27
CA ALA A 20 4.98 2.87 -3.61
C ALA A 20 4.79 4.40 -3.66
N ARG A 21 5.84 5.17 -3.33
CA ARG A 21 5.83 6.64 -3.41
C ARG A 21 5.50 7.13 -4.82
N ARG A 22 6.15 6.59 -5.85
CA ARG A 22 5.89 6.95 -7.26
C ARG A 22 4.45 6.67 -7.66
N ARG A 23 3.91 5.51 -7.29
CA ARG A 23 2.51 5.15 -7.58
C ARG A 23 1.53 6.05 -6.86
N LEU A 24 1.79 6.40 -5.60
CA LEU A 24 0.95 7.33 -4.84
C LEU A 24 0.97 8.75 -5.43
N LEU A 25 2.11 9.21 -5.96
CA LEU A 25 2.17 10.48 -6.71
C LEU A 25 1.28 10.45 -7.97
N SER A 26 1.25 9.32 -8.69
CA SER A 26 0.33 9.13 -9.81
C SER A 26 -1.14 9.10 -9.36
N VAL A 27 -1.46 8.43 -8.26
CA VAL A 27 -2.80 8.43 -7.66
C VAL A 27 -3.24 9.85 -7.28
N LYS A 28 -2.34 10.63 -6.67
CA LYS A 28 -2.60 12.05 -6.36
C LYS A 28 -3.01 12.83 -7.62
N GLY A 29 -2.26 12.70 -8.71
CA GLY A 29 -2.60 13.36 -9.98
C GLY A 29 -3.94 12.91 -10.57
N HIS A 30 -4.31 11.64 -10.39
CA HIS A 30 -5.64 11.15 -10.78
C HIS A 30 -6.75 11.77 -9.93
N VAL A 31 -6.58 11.85 -8.61
CA VAL A 31 -7.55 12.49 -7.71
C VAL A 31 -7.72 13.97 -8.06
N GLU A 32 -6.62 14.67 -8.34
CA GLU A 32 -6.68 16.06 -8.85
C GLU A 32 -7.43 16.16 -10.19
N GLY A 33 -7.34 15.14 -11.05
CA GLY A 33 -8.13 15.04 -12.28
C GLY A 33 -9.63 14.89 -12.02
N ILE A 34 -10.00 14.06 -11.05
CA ILE A 34 -11.40 13.89 -10.63
C ILE A 34 -11.96 15.20 -10.07
N LEU A 35 -11.17 15.93 -9.27
CA LEU A 35 -11.57 17.24 -8.75
C LEU A 35 -11.88 18.22 -9.88
N ARG A 36 -11.03 18.28 -10.91
CA ARG A 36 -11.30 19.09 -12.13
C ARG A 36 -12.55 18.64 -12.87
N MET A 37 -12.81 17.33 -12.95
CA MET A 37 -14.05 16.82 -13.57
C MET A 37 -15.31 17.27 -12.80
N LEU A 38 -15.21 17.46 -11.49
CA LEU A 38 -16.33 17.91 -10.65
C LEU A 38 -16.62 19.42 -10.77
N GLU A 39 -15.66 20.21 -11.28
CA GLU A 39 -15.85 21.64 -11.57
C GLU A 39 -16.71 21.86 -12.82
N ASP A 40 -16.88 20.85 -13.67
CA ASP A 40 -17.67 20.88 -14.89
C ASP A 40 -19.01 20.15 -14.71
N GLU A 41 -20.10 20.92 -14.62
CA GLU A 41 -21.47 20.43 -14.43
C GLU A 41 -21.98 19.56 -15.60
N THR A 42 -21.30 19.58 -16.76
CA THR A 42 -21.68 18.76 -17.93
C THR A 42 -21.12 17.35 -17.89
N VAL A 43 -20.17 17.06 -17.01
CA VAL A 43 -19.51 15.75 -16.92
C VAL A 43 -20.48 14.69 -16.41
N TYR A 44 -20.52 13.56 -17.13
CA TYR A 44 -21.42 12.47 -16.79
C TYR A 44 -20.97 11.74 -15.52
N CYS A 45 -21.91 11.53 -14.59
CA CYS A 45 -21.65 10.92 -13.29
C CYS A 45 -20.98 9.53 -13.38
N VAL A 46 -21.32 8.74 -14.40
CA VAL A 46 -20.71 7.41 -14.61
C VAL A 46 -19.23 7.52 -14.95
N ASP A 47 -18.80 8.58 -15.62
CA ASP A 47 -17.40 8.77 -15.97
C ASP A 47 -16.57 9.19 -14.75
N ILE A 48 -17.12 10.02 -13.87
CA ILE A 48 -16.53 10.29 -12.54
C ILE A 48 -16.39 8.99 -11.75
N LEU A 49 -17.45 8.17 -11.70
CA LEU A 49 -17.42 6.87 -11.00
C LEU A 49 -16.35 5.93 -11.57
N LYS A 50 -16.16 5.88 -12.89
CA LYS A 50 -15.07 5.11 -13.51
C LYS A 50 -13.70 5.60 -13.04
N GLN A 51 -13.47 6.91 -12.96
CA GLN A 51 -12.20 7.46 -12.48
C GLN A 51 -11.96 7.16 -10.99
N VAL A 52 -13.00 7.28 -10.16
CA VAL A 52 -12.93 6.90 -8.74
C VAL A 52 -12.56 5.41 -8.61
N LYS A 53 -13.16 4.53 -9.41
CA LYS A 53 -12.81 3.10 -9.42
C LYS A 53 -11.40 2.82 -9.94
N ALA A 54 -10.89 3.63 -10.87
CA ALA A 54 -9.49 3.55 -11.29
C ALA A 54 -8.53 3.90 -10.15
N VAL A 55 -8.85 4.94 -9.35
CA VAL A 55 -8.09 5.32 -8.14
C VAL A 55 -8.12 4.19 -7.09
N ASP A 56 -9.29 3.64 -6.81
CA ASP A 56 -9.47 2.52 -5.88
C ASP A 56 -8.61 1.30 -6.26
N GLY A 57 -8.65 0.93 -7.54
CA GLY A 57 -7.80 -0.14 -8.09
C GLY A 57 -6.30 0.17 -8.02
N ALA A 58 -5.91 1.44 -8.20
CA ALA A 58 -4.51 1.86 -8.08
C ALA A 58 -4.02 1.81 -6.62
N LEU A 59 -4.83 2.27 -5.66
CA LEU A 59 -4.54 2.18 -4.22
C LEU A 59 -4.41 0.72 -3.77
N SER A 60 -5.34 -0.14 -4.20
CA SER A 60 -5.28 -1.59 -3.92
C SER A 60 -3.97 -2.24 -4.39
N LYS A 61 -3.45 -1.82 -5.55
CA LYS A 61 -2.15 -2.29 -6.05
C LYS A 61 -0.97 -1.80 -5.22
N VAL A 62 -1.02 -0.58 -4.68
CA VAL A 62 0.02 -0.06 -3.77
C VAL A 62 -0.01 -0.83 -2.45
N GLY A 63 -1.19 -1.05 -1.87
CA GLY A 63 -1.34 -1.84 -0.65
C GLY A 63 -0.81 -3.27 -0.81
N THR A 64 -1.14 -3.92 -1.93
CA THR A 64 -0.64 -5.27 -2.25
C THR A 64 0.89 -5.32 -2.37
N LEU A 65 1.50 -4.31 -3.01
CA LEU A 65 2.95 -4.19 -3.15
C LEU A 65 3.63 -4.10 -1.77
N ILE A 66 3.13 -3.24 -0.89
CA ILE A 66 3.65 -3.04 0.47
C ILE A 66 3.50 -4.32 1.28
N LEU A 67 2.31 -4.94 1.25
CA LEU A 67 2.03 -6.18 1.94
C LEU A 67 2.97 -7.30 1.49
N GLN A 68 3.16 -7.46 0.18
CA GLN A 68 4.06 -8.49 -0.36
C GLN A 68 5.50 -8.31 0.12
N SER A 69 5.99 -7.07 0.20
CA SER A 69 7.31 -6.77 0.77
C SER A 69 7.37 -7.14 2.25
N HIS A 70 6.36 -6.76 3.03
CA HIS A 70 6.29 -7.10 4.44
C HIS A 70 6.31 -8.62 4.69
N LEU A 71 5.50 -9.37 3.94
CA LEU A 71 5.47 -10.84 4.03
C LEU A 71 6.85 -11.45 3.73
N LYS A 72 7.53 -11.00 2.68
CA LYS A 72 8.84 -11.56 2.26
C LYS A 72 9.96 -11.27 3.25
N HIS A 73 10.00 -10.09 3.85
CA HIS A 73 11.16 -9.64 4.63
C HIS A 73 10.99 -9.80 6.14
N HIS A 74 9.75 -9.70 6.63
CA HIS A 74 9.49 -9.69 8.06
C HIS A 74 8.81 -10.97 8.52
N VAL A 75 7.81 -11.47 7.80
CA VAL A 75 7.06 -12.66 8.24
C VAL A 75 7.88 -13.95 8.07
N VAL A 76 8.63 -14.09 6.97
CA VAL A 76 9.46 -15.29 6.72
C VAL A 76 10.45 -15.58 7.85
N THR A 77 10.97 -14.54 8.50
CA THR A 77 11.98 -14.63 9.57
C THR A 77 11.39 -14.34 10.95
N ALA A 78 10.06 -14.28 11.09
CA ALA A 78 9.39 -13.91 12.35
C ALA A 78 9.63 -14.93 13.46
N HIS A 79 9.59 -16.23 13.13
CA HIS A 79 9.85 -17.29 14.09
C HIS A 79 11.27 -17.23 14.68
N GLU A 80 12.26 -16.80 13.88
CA GLU A 80 13.65 -16.62 14.35
C GLU A 80 13.78 -15.46 15.34
N ARG A 81 12.85 -14.50 15.30
CA ARG A 81 12.79 -13.33 16.20
C ARG A 81 11.83 -13.51 17.37
N GLY A 82 10.99 -14.55 17.37
CA GLY A 82 9.95 -14.77 18.38
C GLY A 82 8.84 -13.71 18.34
N ASP A 83 8.57 -13.11 17.18
CA ASP A 83 7.54 -12.08 16.98
C ASP A 83 6.42 -12.47 16.01
N GLU A 84 6.26 -13.77 15.75
CA GLU A 84 5.26 -14.33 14.84
C GLU A 84 3.82 -13.96 15.21
N ASP A 85 3.41 -14.17 16.47
CA ASP A 85 2.04 -13.92 16.92
C ASP A 85 1.69 -12.44 16.80
N ARG A 86 2.61 -11.56 17.23
CA ARG A 86 2.44 -10.11 17.12
C ARG A 86 2.24 -9.66 15.67
N ILE A 87 3.10 -10.13 14.76
CA ILE A 87 3.02 -9.75 13.34
C ILE A 87 1.73 -10.26 12.70
N VAL A 88 1.29 -11.46 13.04
CA VAL A 88 0.02 -12.02 12.55
C VAL A 88 -1.16 -11.20 13.06
N GLU A 89 -1.20 -10.86 14.35
CA GLU A 89 -2.25 -10.01 14.92
C GLU A 89 -2.31 -8.64 14.24
N GLU A 90 -1.18 -7.95 14.11
CA GLU A 90 -1.09 -6.64 13.44
C GLU A 90 -1.59 -6.71 11.98
N LEU A 91 -1.21 -7.75 11.24
CA LEU A 91 -1.64 -7.91 9.85
C LEU A 91 -3.15 -8.21 9.77
N MET A 92 -3.67 -9.04 10.67
CA MET A 92 -5.09 -9.34 10.74
C MET A 92 -5.92 -8.11 11.09
N GLU A 93 -5.41 -7.18 11.90
CA GLU A 93 -6.08 -5.90 12.16
C GLU A 93 -6.18 -5.03 10.90
N ILE A 94 -5.10 -4.93 10.12
CA ILE A 94 -5.08 -4.09 8.90
C ILE A 94 -6.05 -4.66 7.84
N LEU A 95 -6.17 -5.97 7.73
CA LEU A 95 -7.05 -6.61 6.74
C LEU A 95 -8.55 -6.45 7.04
N LYS A 96 -8.94 -5.99 8.23
CA LYS A 96 -10.34 -5.69 8.57
C LYS A 96 -10.90 -4.47 7.81
N TYR A 97 -10.04 -3.57 7.33
CA TYR A 97 -10.43 -2.33 6.67
C TYR A 97 -10.74 -2.50 5.17
N ARG A 98 -11.27 -3.66 4.79
CA ARG A 98 -11.58 -4.01 3.39
C ARG A 98 -13.06 -3.87 3.07
#